data_AF-A0A1F5LFS7-F1
#
_entry.id   AF-A0A1F5LFS7-F1
#
_cell.length_a   1.000
_cell.length_b   1.000
_cell.length_c   1.000
_cell.angle_alpha   90.00
_cell.angle_beta   90.00
_cell.angle_gamma   90.00
#
_symmetry.space_group_name_H-M   'P 1'
#
loop_
_entity.id
_entity.type
_entity.pdbx_description
1 polymer ?
#
loop_
_entity_poly.entity_id
_entity_poly.type
_entity_poly.pdbx_seq_one_letter_code
_entity_poly.pdbx_strand_id
1 'polypeptide(L)'
;MDNNDTSNDIIRDAIRKSISFGMRERVYDQAQMKALESNKVIVIFGAGRFSEWREMALGPFSYIAIDPNIDTSRLNKWGSGFHVTPYNFSESFDSQMEAASRRPSTVLWARCTSEDFLSKSCRLTTMASLGVPAVFPFSVSYHVTVINRLVEANVSVYGCGYVHDDMPAAGVGYSRASMTPRFDLEGRMIDVTAAVGKSVYIEPVLFTDSVPGIVWVKESAPDLWQEMDEKTDALMRRAVFMFSPVR
;
A
#
# COMPACT_ATOMS: atom_id res chain seq x y z
N MET A 1 -34.99 9.10 2.18
CA MET A 1 -33.87 10.07 2.22
C MET A 1 -32.62 9.31 1.78
N ASP A 2 -32.38 9.16 0.47
CA ASP A 2 -31.60 7.99 -0.01
C ASP A 2 -30.42 8.34 -0.93
N ASN A 3 -30.27 9.61 -1.35
CA ASN A 3 -29.27 10.02 -2.35
C ASN A 3 -27.79 9.94 -1.87
N ASN A 4 -27.54 9.68 -0.58
CA ASN A 4 -26.17 9.64 -0.04
C ASN A 4 -25.44 8.33 -0.36
N ASP A 5 -26.10 7.17 -0.30
CA ASP A 5 -25.40 5.89 -0.47
C ASP A 5 -25.05 5.61 -1.94
N THR A 6 -25.95 5.91 -2.88
CA THR A 6 -25.67 5.84 -4.32
C THR A 6 -24.46 6.71 -4.71
N SER A 7 -24.32 7.89 -4.08
CA SER A 7 -23.17 8.78 -4.29
C SER A 7 -21.87 8.16 -3.75
N ASN A 8 -21.92 7.61 -2.53
CA ASN A 8 -20.77 6.93 -1.92
C ASN A 8 -20.28 5.72 -2.74
N ASP A 9 -21.19 4.90 -3.27
CA ASP A 9 -20.81 3.70 -4.01
C ASP A 9 -20.25 3.99 -5.41
N ILE A 10 -20.73 5.04 -6.10
CA ILE A 10 -20.09 5.47 -7.35
C ILE A 10 -18.71 6.09 -7.08
N ILE A 11 -18.52 6.83 -5.97
CA ILE A 11 -17.20 7.32 -5.55
C ILE A 11 -16.24 6.15 -5.28
N ARG A 12 -16.69 5.08 -4.62
CA ARG A 12 -15.89 3.86 -4.40
C ARG A 12 -15.53 3.17 -5.70
N ASP A 13 -16.50 2.94 -6.58
CA ASP A 13 -16.29 2.31 -7.89
C ASP A 13 -15.26 3.10 -8.74
N ALA A 14 -15.32 4.43 -8.73
CA ALA A 14 -14.34 5.29 -9.39
C ALA A 14 -12.96 5.33 -8.71
N ILE A 15 -12.89 5.17 -7.37
CA ILE A 15 -11.60 5.02 -6.66
C ILE A 15 -10.96 3.68 -7.03
N ARG A 16 -11.74 2.59 -7.10
CA ARG A 16 -11.26 1.26 -7.51
C ARG A 16 -10.71 1.26 -8.93
N LYS A 17 -11.42 1.92 -9.84
CA LYS A 17 -11.01 2.15 -11.25
C LYS A 17 -9.88 3.18 -11.40
N SER A 18 -9.29 3.67 -10.30
CA SER A 18 -8.06 4.46 -10.38
C SER A 18 -6.86 3.51 -10.43
N ILE A 19 -5.93 3.72 -11.36
CA ILE A 19 -4.77 2.82 -11.52
C ILE A 19 -3.87 2.82 -10.28
N SER A 20 -3.84 3.93 -9.52
CA SER A 20 -3.21 3.97 -8.21
C SER A 20 -3.77 2.93 -7.24
N PHE A 21 -5.08 2.64 -7.28
CA PHE A 21 -5.72 1.59 -6.50
C PHE A 21 -5.43 0.19 -7.09
N GLY A 22 -5.57 0.01 -8.41
CA GLY A 22 -5.22 -1.27 -9.07
C GLY A 22 -3.75 -1.68 -8.87
N MET A 23 -2.83 -0.72 -8.80
CA MET A 23 -1.44 -0.95 -8.38
C MET A 23 -1.35 -1.47 -6.93
N ARG A 24 -2.16 -0.95 -6.00
CA ARG A 24 -2.18 -1.42 -4.61
C ARG A 24 -2.78 -2.82 -4.50
N GLU A 25 -3.88 -3.10 -5.18
CA GLU A 25 -4.45 -4.46 -5.26
C GLU A 25 -3.41 -5.45 -5.78
N ARG A 26 -2.75 -5.15 -6.92
CA ARG A 26 -1.71 -6.01 -7.48
C ARG A 26 -0.53 -6.25 -6.52
N VAL A 27 -0.16 -5.26 -5.71
CA VAL A 27 0.85 -5.40 -4.64
C VAL A 27 0.37 -6.30 -3.51
N TYR A 28 -0.90 -6.17 -3.09
CA TYR A 28 -1.49 -7.05 -2.08
C TYR A 28 -1.69 -8.47 -2.59
N ASP A 29 -2.13 -8.68 -3.82
CA ASP A 29 -2.27 -10.01 -4.45
C ASP A 29 -0.95 -10.78 -4.42
N GLN A 30 0.14 -10.14 -4.85
CA GLN A 30 1.47 -10.76 -4.89
C GLN A 30 1.98 -11.11 -3.48
N ALA A 31 1.77 -10.22 -2.50
CA ALA A 31 2.10 -10.50 -1.10
C ALA A 31 1.19 -11.59 -0.48
N GLN A 32 -0.10 -11.62 -0.83
CA GLN A 32 -1.06 -12.64 -0.40
C GLN A 32 -0.69 -14.01 -0.96
N MET A 33 -0.37 -14.11 -2.26
CA MET A 33 0.12 -15.35 -2.87
C MET A 33 1.37 -15.86 -2.13
N LYS A 34 2.35 -14.98 -1.84
CA LYS A 34 3.55 -15.40 -1.08
C LYS A 34 3.23 -15.81 0.36
N ALA A 35 2.29 -15.14 1.03
CA ALA A 35 1.86 -15.49 2.38
C ALA A 35 1.00 -16.77 2.44
N LEU A 36 0.39 -17.22 1.33
CA LEU A 36 -0.31 -18.51 1.25
C LEU A 36 0.66 -19.70 1.22
N GLU A 37 1.87 -19.52 0.69
CA GLU A 37 2.94 -20.53 0.73
C GLU A 37 3.45 -20.78 2.16
N SER A 38 3.24 -19.83 3.07
CA SER A 38 3.88 -19.78 4.38
C SER A 38 2.89 -19.76 5.56
N ASN A 39 2.63 -18.59 6.15
CA ASN A 39 1.99 -18.43 7.46
C ASN A 39 0.72 -17.56 7.44
N LYS A 40 0.29 -17.08 6.26
CA LYS A 40 -0.87 -16.18 6.07
C LYS A 40 -0.80 -14.88 6.89
N VAL A 41 0.41 -14.46 7.28
CA VAL A 41 0.67 -13.17 7.93
C VAL A 41 1.42 -12.26 6.95
N ILE A 42 1.08 -10.97 6.95
CA ILE A 42 1.69 -9.93 6.11
C ILE A 42 2.04 -8.72 6.97
N VAL A 43 3.22 -8.13 6.77
CA VAL A 43 3.63 -6.89 7.45
C VAL A 43 3.48 -5.71 6.49
N ILE A 44 2.77 -4.67 6.90
CA ILE A 44 2.44 -3.51 6.06
C ILE A 44 3.00 -2.24 6.71
N PHE A 45 3.86 -1.55 5.98
CA PHE A 45 4.44 -0.25 6.34
C PHE A 45 3.72 0.89 5.59
N GLY A 46 3.76 2.11 6.13
CA GLY A 46 2.99 3.25 5.58
C GLY A 46 1.48 3.12 5.79
N ALA A 47 1.07 2.36 6.81
CA ALA A 47 -0.31 1.98 7.07
C ALA A 47 -1.23 3.12 7.54
N GLY A 48 -0.76 4.36 7.67
CA GLY A 48 -1.58 5.51 8.08
C GLY A 48 -2.54 5.95 6.99
N ARG A 49 -2.21 5.64 5.73
CA ARG A 49 -3.05 5.87 4.54
C ARG A 49 -4.10 4.74 4.32
N PHE A 50 -4.39 3.93 5.35
CA PHE A 50 -5.29 2.75 5.31
C PHE A 50 -6.76 2.98 4.94
N SER A 51 -7.18 4.15 4.45
CA SER A 51 -8.61 4.43 4.14
C SER A 51 -9.26 3.43 3.18
N GLU A 52 -8.47 2.71 2.40
CA GLU A 52 -8.87 1.77 1.35
C GLU A 52 -8.79 0.29 1.78
N TRP A 53 -8.34 -0.02 3.01
CA TRP A 53 -7.96 -1.39 3.43
C TRP A 53 -9.06 -2.45 3.28
N ARG A 54 -10.32 -2.06 3.50
CA ARG A 54 -11.49 -2.94 3.33
C ARG A 54 -11.78 -3.26 1.86
N GLU A 55 -11.38 -2.39 0.95
CA GLU A 55 -11.73 -2.49 -0.47
C GLU A 55 -10.76 -3.43 -1.20
N MET A 56 -9.48 -3.47 -0.79
CA MET A 56 -8.44 -4.38 -1.28
C MET A 56 -8.56 -5.82 -0.73
N ALA A 57 -9.80 -6.29 -0.53
CA ALA A 57 -10.22 -7.69 -0.32
C ALA A 57 -9.30 -8.61 0.52
N LEU A 58 -8.79 -8.15 1.66
CA LEU A 58 -7.72 -8.79 2.47
C LEU A 58 -8.03 -10.17 3.13
N GLY A 59 -9.10 -10.85 2.71
CA GLY A 59 -9.26 -12.30 2.85
C GLY A 59 -9.09 -12.92 4.25
N PRO A 60 -8.58 -14.17 4.33
CA PRO A 60 -8.39 -14.91 5.58
C PRO A 60 -6.99 -14.70 6.20
N PHE A 61 -6.30 -13.61 5.85
CA PHE A 61 -4.93 -13.33 6.32
C PHE A 61 -4.94 -12.53 7.63
N SER A 62 -3.78 -12.46 8.26
CA SER A 62 -3.52 -11.59 9.41
C SER A 62 -2.41 -10.59 9.09
N TYR A 63 -2.42 -9.46 9.79
CA TYR A 63 -1.67 -8.28 9.40
C TYR A 63 -0.96 -7.61 10.57
N ILE A 64 0.25 -7.08 10.33
CA ILE A 64 0.80 -5.97 11.13
C ILE A 64 0.67 -4.69 10.31
N ALA A 65 0.00 -3.67 10.86
CA ALA A 65 -0.15 -2.36 10.25
C ALA A 65 0.71 -1.32 10.99
N ILE A 66 1.73 -0.78 10.32
CA ILE A 66 2.78 0.07 10.91
C ILE A 66 2.74 1.48 10.32
N ASP A 67 2.44 2.49 11.14
CA ASP A 67 2.55 3.91 10.78
C ASP A 67 2.49 4.83 12.00
N PRO A 68 3.27 5.93 12.08
CA PRO A 68 3.17 6.88 13.19
C PRO A 68 1.81 7.60 13.27
N ASN A 69 1.04 7.67 12.17
CA ASN A 69 -0.26 8.35 12.06
C ASN A 69 -1.45 7.38 12.05
N ILE A 70 -1.27 6.11 12.40
CA ILE A 70 -2.32 5.09 12.25
C ILE A 70 -3.61 5.43 13.03
N ASP A 71 -4.71 5.62 12.30
CA ASP A 71 -6.02 6.01 12.85
C ASP A 71 -6.80 4.76 13.31
N THR A 72 -6.65 4.45 14.59
CA THR A 72 -7.32 3.31 15.23
C THR A 72 -8.83 3.46 15.33
N SER A 73 -9.37 4.68 15.22
CA SER A 73 -10.83 4.88 15.14
C SER A 73 -11.38 4.40 13.79
N ARG A 74 -10.61 4.60 12.71
CA ARG A 74 -10.93 4.12 11.35
C ARG A 74 -10.60 2.65 11.14
N LEU A 75 -9.74 2.03 11.94
CA LEU A 75 -9.65 0.57 11.99
C LEU A 75 -10.88 -0.02 12.71
N ASN A 76 -11.16 0.43 13.94
CA ASN A 76 -12.21 -0.15 14.79
C ASN A 76 -13.62 0.04 14.22
N LYS A 77 -13.94 1.21 13.61
CA LYS A 77 -15.25 1.49 13.00
C LYS A 77 -15.62 0.53 11.85
N TRP A 78 -14.64 -0.21 11.32
CA TRP A 78 -14.79 -1.08 10.15
C TRP A 78 -14.62 -2.57 10.51
N GLY A 79 -14.49 -2.90 11.80
CA GLY A 79 -14.13 -4.23 12.32
C GLY A 79 -15.22 -5.31 12.29
N SER A 80 -16.24 -5.21 11.44
CA SER A 80 -17.24 -6.27 11.25
C SER A 80 -16.65 -7.45 10.47
N GLY A 81 -15.85 -8.28 11.16
CA GLY A 81 -15.15 -9.44 10.59
C GLY A 81 -13.64 -9.50 10.89
N PHE A 82 -13.06 -8.49 11.56
CA PHE A 82 -11.63 -8.43 11.85
C PHE A 82 -11.34 -8.17 13.34
N HIS A 83 -10.34 -8.86 13.89
CA HIS A 83 -9.88 -8.63 15.26
C HIS A 83 -8.74 -7.60 15.29
N VAL A 84 -9.08 -6.34 15.55
CA VAL A 84 -8.11 -5.23 15.63
C VAL A 84 -7.58 -5.09 17.06
N THR A 85 -6.26 -5.13 17.25
CA THR A 85 -5.60 -5.01 18.56
C THR A 85 -4.25 -4.28 18.44
N PRO A 86 -3.79 -3.50 19.44
CA PRO A 86 -2.42 -2.98 19.44
C PRO A 86 -1.39 -4.11 19.36
N TYR A 87 -0.31 -3.85 18.64
CA TYR A 87 0.90 -4.67 18.64
C TYR A 87 1.67 -4.46 19.95
N ASN A 88 2.09 -5.55 20.60
CA ASN A 88 2.76 -5.50 21.91
C ASN A 88 4.29 -5.52 21.74
N PHE A 89 4.94 -4.37 21.98
CA PHE A 89 6.41 -4.25 21.94
C PHE A 89 7.14 -4.98 23.08
N SER A 90 6.43 -5.42 24.12
CA SER A 90 6.99 -6.21 25.23
C SER A 90 6.94 -7.72 24.99
N GLU A 91 6.19 -8.18 23.99
CA GLU A 91 6.19 -9.58 23.53
C GLU A 91 7.21 -9.77 22.41
N SER A 92 7.61 -11.02 22.16
CA SER A 92 8.46 -11.29 21.00
C SER A 92 7.66 -11.13 19.70
N PHE A 93 8.35 -10.77 18.63
CA PHE A 93 7.78 -10.81 17.28
C PHE A 93 7.29 -12.22 16.96
N ASP A 94 8.11 -13.23 17.26
CA ASP A 94 7.87 -14.64 16.99
C ASP A 94 6.54 -15.15 17.61
N SER A 95 6.26 -14.83 18.88
CA SER A 95 5.01 -15.25 19.55
C SER A 95 3.78 -14.55 18.99
N GLN A 96 3.90 -13.27 18.61
CA GLN A 96 2.81 -12.54 17.96
C GLN A 96 2.55 -13.03 16.53
N MET A 97 3.58 -13.47 15.79
CA MET A 97 3.41 -14.06 14.47
C MET A 97 2.72 -15.43 14.55
N GLU A 98 3.09 -16.27 15.51
CA GLU A 98 2.39 -17.54 15.77
C GLU A 98 0.95 -17.32 16.23
N ALA A 99 0.68 -16.31 17.06
CA ALA A 99 -0.69 -15.96 17.46
C ALA A 99 -1.53 -15.44 16.28
N ALA A 100 -0.93 -14.65 15.39
CA ALA A 100 -1.59 -14.06 14.22
C ALA A 100 -1.88 -15.10 13.11
N SER A 101 -0.96 -16.03 12.83
CA SER A 101 -1.16 -17.08 11.81
C SER A 101 -2.26 -18.07 12.19
N ARG A 102 -2.43 -18.33 13.49
CA ARG A 102 -3.50 -19.18 14.05
C ARG A 102 -4.87 -18.51 14.10
N ARG A 103 -4.95 -17.19 13.92
CA ARG A 103 -6.19 -16.39 14.04
C ARG A 103 -6.41 -15.55 12.78
N PRO A 104 -7.01 -16.10 11.71
CA PRO A 104 -7.25 -15.34 10.47
C PRO A 104 -8.05 -14.06 10.72
N SER A 105 -7.85 -13.05 9.87
CA SER A 105 -8.47 -11.73 9.97
C SER A 105 -8.10 -10.97 11.26
N THR A 106 -6.90 -11.21 11.81
CA THR A 106 -6.33 -10.39 12.91
C THR A 106 -5.53 -9.21 12.35
N VAL A 107 -5.69 -8.02 12.92
CA VAL A 107 -4.89 -6.82 12.60
C VAL A 107 -4.20 -6.33 13.87
N LEU A 108 -2.89 -6.57 13.95
CA LEU A 108 -2.01 -5.96 14.94
C LEU A 108 -1.62 -4.57 14.44
N TRP A 109 -1.83 -3.50 15.22
CA TRP A 109 -1.43 -2.14 14.80
C TRP A 109 -0.31 -1.55 15.66
N ALA A 110 0.69 -0.95 15.01
CA ALA A 110 1.88 -0.38 15.64
C ALA A 110 2.02 1.10 15.28
N ARG A 111 1.72 2.01 16.23
CA ARG A 111 1.87 3.46 16.03
C ARG A 111 3.34 3.89 16.23
N CYS A 112 4.16 3.71 15.21
CA CYS A 112 5.60 3.99 15.21
C CYS A 112 6.12 4.16 13.77
N THR A 113 7.35 4.67 13.59
CA THR A 113 7.99 4.66 12.27
C THR A 113 8.42 3.25 11.86
N SER A 114 8.76 3.08 10.58
CA SER A 114 9.15 1.78 10.04
C SER A 114 10.52 1.33 10.59
N GLU A 115 11.43 2.29 10.79
CA GLU A 115 12.75 2.13 11.41
C GLU A 115 12.63 1.78 12.89
N ASP A 116 11.69 2.41 13.59
CA ASP A 116 11.35 2.11 14.99
C ASP A 116 10.86 0.66 15.12
N PHE A 117 9.95 0.21 14.25
CA PHE A 117 9.48 -1.18 14.24
C PHE A 117 10.63 -2.16 13.96
N LEU A 118 11.47 -1.86 12.96
CA LEU A 118 12.65 -2.67 12.59
C LEU A 118 13.82 -2.63 13.58
N SER A 119 13.79 -1.75 14.59
CA SER A 119 14.84 -1.67 15.62
C SER A 119 14.36 -2.14 16.99
N LYS A 120 13.07 -1.95 17.31
CA LYS A 120 12.51 -2.22 18.65
C LYS A 120 11.83 -3.59 18.77
N SER A 121 11.40 -4.22 17.68
CA SER A 121 10.66 -5.49 17.77
C SER A 121 10.90 -6.48 16.64
N CYS A 122 11.00 -6.03 15.38
CA CYS A 122 11.07 -6.95 14.26
C CYS A 122 12.36 -7.79 14.25
N ARG A 123 12.21 -9.12 14.27
CA ARG A 123 13.27 -10.05 13.89
C ARG A 123 13.18 -10.27 12.37
N LEU A 124 14.02 -9.56 11.63
CA LEU A 124 14.14 -9.71 10.17
C LEU A 124 14.39 -11.16 9.76
N THR A 125 15.21 -11.88 10.53
CA THR A 125 15.45 -13.32 10.38
C THR A 125 14.20 -14.18 10.58
N THR A 126 13.29 -13.78 11.46
CA THR A 126 11.98 -14.45 11.64
C THR A 126 11.04 -14.14 10.48
N MET A 127 11.03 -12.91 9.95
CA MET A 127 10.24 -12.60 8.75
C MET A 127 10.68 -13.44 7.55
N ALA A 128 12.00 -13.57 7.34
CA ALA A 128 12.56 -14.40 6.29
C ALA A 128 12.25 -15.89 6.50
N SER A 129 12.52 -16.45 7.70
CA SER A 129 12.33 -17.89 7.97
C SER A 129 10.86 -18.33 8.02
N LEU A 130 9.94 -17.44 8.41
CA LEU A 130 8.50 -17.67 8.35
C LEU A 130 7.88 -17.25 7.01
N GLY A 131 8.68 -16.80 6.03
CA GLY A 131 8.19 -16.36 4.72
C GLY A 131 7.10 -15.29 4.80
N VAL A 132 7.21 -14.37 5.77
CA VAL A 132 6.24 -13.28 6.01
C VAL A 132 6.65 -12.07 5.15
N PRO A 133 5.88 -11.71 4.11
CA PRO A 133 6.25 -10.63 3.22
C PRO A 133 6.06 -9.25 3.85
N ALA A 134 6.87 -8.30 3.42
CA ALA A 134 6.75 -6.89 3.73
C ALA A 134 6.09 -6.12 2.58
N VAL A 135 5.12 -5.26 2.90
CA VAL A 135 4.28 -4.56 1.92
C VAL A 135 4.34 -3.05 2.12
N PHE A 136 4.59 -2.35 1.02
CA PHE A 136 4.70 -0.89 0.93
C PHE A 136 3.69 -0.36 -0.11
N PRO A 137 2.39 -0.28 0.25
CA PRO A 137 1.31 0.04 -0.67
C PRO A 137 1.27 1.54 -1.05
N PHE A 138 2.03 2.38 -0.36
CA PHE A 138 2.20 3.78 -0.67
C PHE A 138 3.68 4.15 -0.57
N SER A 139 4.14 4.98 -1.50
CA SER A 139 5.28 5.88 -1.28
C SER A 139 6.54 5.20 -0.73
N VAL A 140 7.02 4.18 -1.46
CA VAL A 140 8.29 3.47 -1.18
C VAL A 140 9.49 4.41 -1.04
N SER A 141 9.40 5.62 -1.59
CA SER A 141 10.26 6.79 -1.38
C SER A 141 10.57 7.09 0.10
N TYR A 142 9.60 7.00 1.00
CA TYR A 142 9.83 7.20 2.44
C TYR A 142 10.53 6.02 3.13
N HIS A 143 10.67 4.89 2.44
CA HIS A 143 10.99 3.61 3.04
C HIS A 143 12.23 2.92 2.46
N VAL A 144 12.97 3.55 1.55
CA VAL A 144 14.17 3.00 0.88
C VAL A 144 15.14 2.30 1.86
N THR A 145 15.49 2.95 2.98
CA THR A 145 16.37 2.39 4.02
C THR A 145 15.79 1.14 4.71
N VAL A 146 14.47 1.07 4.86
CA VAL A 146 13.75 -0.04 5.49
C VAL A 146 13.61 -1.20 4.51
N ILE A 147 13.27 -0.89 3.25
CA ILE A 147 13.17 -1.81 2.13
C ILE A 147 14.51 -2.51 1.89
N ASN A 148 15.61 -1.76 1.77
CA ASN A 148 16.92 -2.36 1.50
C ASN A 148 17.35 -3.29 2.65
N ARG A 149 17.12 -2.90 3.91
CA ARG A 149 17.36 -3.78 5.09
C ARG A 149 16.48 -5.04 5.11
N LEU A 150 15.28 -5.00 4.52
CA LEU A 150 14.40 -6.18 4.39
C LEU A 150 14.92 -7.11 3.29
N VAL A 151 15.29 -6.57 2.12
CA VAL A 151 15.87 -7.34 1.00
C VAL A 151 17.22 -7.97 1.39
N GLU A 152 18.11 -7.22 2.03
CA GLU A 152 19.39 -7.70 2.59
C GLU A 152 19.21 -8.88 3.56
N ALA A 153 18.10 -8.89 4.30
CA ALA A 153 17.77 -9.95 5.26
C ALA A 153 16.98 -11.13 4.64
N ASN A 154 16.82 -11.18 3.32
CA ASN A 154 16.02 -12.16 2.59
C ASN A 154 14.53 -12.20 3.01
N VAL A 155 13.95 -11.03 3.33
CA VAL A 155 12.50 -10.87 3.42
C VAL A 155 11.96 -10.56 2.02
N SER A 156 10.86 -11.20 1.61
CA SER A 156 10.20 -10.88 0.32
C SER A 156 9.47 -9.54 0.43
N VAL A 157 9.75 -8.61 -0.49
CA VAL A 157 9.25 -7.24 -0.42
C VAL A 157 8.39 -6.88 -1.64
N TYR A 158 7.23 -6.29 -1.39
CA TYR A 158 6.23 -5.90 -2.38
C TYR A 158 5.84 -4.44 -2.16
N GLY A 159 5.67 -3.66 -3.23
CA GLY A 159 5.26 -2.26 -3.10
C GLY A 159 4.99 -1.56 -4.42
N CYS A 160 4.52 -0.33 -4.34
CA CYS A 160 4.29 0.51 -5.51
C CYS A 160 4.51 2.00 -5.21
N GLY A 161 4.90 2.77 -6.23
CA GLY A 161 5.16 4.20 -6.09
C GLY A 161 5.50 4.86 -7.42
N TYR A 162 6.19 6.00 -7.34
CA TYR A 162 6.63 6.76 -8.50
C TYR A 162 8.12 7.11 -8.37
N VAL A 163 8.91 6.82 -9.39
CA VAL A 163 10.35 7.18 -9.46
C VAL A 163 10.57 8.58 -10.05
N HIS A 164 11.79 9.07 -9.93
CA HIS A 164 12.18 10.45 -10.17
C HIS A 164 13.30 10.60 -11.21
N ASP A 165 13.76 9.50 -11.81
CA ASP A 165 14.86 9.42 -12.78
C ASP A 165 14.73 10.45 -13.91
N ASP A 166 13.57 10.47 -14.59
CA ASP A 166 13.23 11.42 -15.66
C ASP A 166 12.59 12.73 -15.14
N MET A 167 12.62 12.99 -13.82
CA MET A 167 12.03 14.22 -13.27
C MET A 167 13.00 15.39 -13.49
N PRO A 168 12.65 16.42 -14.28
CA PRO A 168 13.50 17.60 -14.41
C PRO A 168 13.63 18.30 -13.05
N ALA A 169 14.74 19.00 -12.81
CA ALA A 169 15.00 19.66 -11.51
C ALA A 169 13.90 20.66 -11.09
N ALA A 170 13.16 21.25 -12.04
CA ALA A 170 12.00 22.11 -11.79
C ALA A 170 10.68 21.37 -11.52
N GLY A 171 10.67 20.04 -11.60
CA GLY A 171 9.52 19.15 -11.37
C GLY A 171 9.45 18.55 -9.96
N VAL A 172 10.50 18.70 -9.15
CA VAL A 172 10.45 18.28 -7.73
C VAL A 172 9.47 19.20 -6.99
N GLY A 173 8.39 18.64 -6.44
CA GLY A 173 7.39 19.40 -5.68
C GLY A 173 6.10 19.78 -6.42
N TYR A 174 5.64 18.99 -7.39
CA TYR A 174 4.21 18.98 -7.71
C TYR A 174 3.43 18.71 -6.39
N SER A 175 2.53 19.64 -5.97
CA SER A 175 2.09 20.07 -4.61
C SER A 175 0.61 19.92 -4.02
N ARG A 176 -0.52 19.56 -4.71
CA ARG A 176 -1.79 18.96 -4.15
C ARG A 176 -2.80 18.34 -5.18
N ALA A 177 -3.34 17.12 -4.94
CA ALA A 177 -4.14 16.30 -5.88
C ALA A 177 -5.68 16.35 -5.69
N SER A 178 -6.45 16.08 -6.75
CA SER A 178 -7.92 16.10 -6.72
C SER A 178 -8.58 15.15 -7.73
N MET A 179 -9.33 14.17 -7.26
CA MET A 179 -10.33 13.45 -8.07
C MET A 179 -11.60 14.31 -8.14
N THR A 180 -11.98 14.73 -9.34
CA THR A 180 -13.16 15.58 -9.56
C THR A 180 -14.24 14.78 -10.27
N PRO A 181 -15.34 14.39 -9.58
CA PRO A 181 -16.46 13.74 -10.23
C PRO A 181 -17.15 14.71 -11.20
N ARG A 182 -17.45 14.22 -12.40
CA ARG A 182 -18.21 14.91 -13.44
C ARG A 182 -19.61 14.33 -13.50
N PHE A 183 -20.59 15.21 -13.65
CA PHE A 183 -22.00 14.85 -13.68
C PHE A 183 -22.62 15.24 -15.02
N ASP A 184 -23.65 14.51 -15.44
CA ASP A 184 -24.50 14.89 -16.57
C ASP A 184 -25.54 15.96 -16.17
N LEU A 185 -26.38 16.36 -17.12
CA LEU A 185 -27.45 17.34 -16.92
C LEU A 185 -28.58 16.84 -15.99
N GLU A 186 -28.62 15.54 -15.69
CA GLU A 186 -29.58 14.90 -14.79
C GLU A 186 -29.00 14.73 -13.38
N GLY A 187 -27.74 15.16 -13.17
CA GLY A 187 -27.03 15.05 -11.89
C GLY A 187 -26.46 13.66 -11.60
N ARG A 188 -26.44 12.75 -12.58
CA ARG A 188 -25.78 11.45 -12.46
C ARG A 188 -24.29 11.60 -12.73
N MET A 189 -23.45 10.92 -11.96
CA MET A 189 -22.00 10.93 -12.19
C MET A 189 -21.66 10.05 -13.41
N ILE A 190 -20.80 10.56 -14.30
CA ILE A 190 -20.48 9.92 -15.60
C ILE A 190 -18.98 9.65 -15.81
N ASP A 191 -18.12 10.36 -15.08
CA ASP A 191 -16.66 10.29 -15.14
C ASP A 191 -16.09 10.80 -13.81
N VAL A 192 -14.90 10.36 -13.42
CA VAL A 192 -14.14 10.97 -12.34
C VAL A 192 -12.75 11.30 -12.85
N THR A 193 -12.61 12.51 -13.40
CA THR A 193 -11.31 13.00 -13.86
C THR A 193 -10.38 13.14 -12.66
N ALA A 194 -9.39 12.25 -12.57
CA ALA A 194 -8.26 12.35 -11.66
C ALA A 194 -7.34 13.48 -12.13
N ALA A 195 -7.67 14.72 -11.78
CA ALA A 195 -6.79 15.84 -12.04
C ALA A 195 -5.53 15.67 -11.19
N VAL A 196 -4.42 15.30 -11.84
CA VAL A 196 -3.08 15.32 -11.25
C VAL A 196 -2.62 16.77 -11.09
N GLY A 197 -3.30 17.45 -10.18
CA GLY A 197 -2.50 17.97 -9.11
C GLY A 197 -1.60 16.84 -8.53
N LYS A 198 -0.26 16.99 -8.49
CA LYS A 198 0.42 17.79 -7.44
C LYS A 198 0.21 17.08 -6.04
N SER A 199 1.10 17.05 -5.04
CA SER A 199 0.89 16.43 -3.69
C SER A 199 1.46 17.28 -2.53
N VAL A 200 0.72 17.48 -1.43
CA VAL A 200 1.18 18.34 -0.29
C VAL A 200 2.35 17.70 0.46
N TYR A 201 2.47 16.38 0.34
CA TYR A 201 3.62 15.64 0.81
C TYR A 201 4.74 15.76 -0.23
N ILE A 202 5.83 16.42 0.14
CA ILE A 202 7.11 16.25 -0.55
C ILE A 202 7.55 14.82 -0.26
N GLU A 203 7.30 13.93 -1.21
CA GLU A 203 7.84 12.57 -1.16
C GLU A 203 9.34 12.63 -1.44
N PRO A 204 10.17 11.84 -0.74
CA PRO A 204 11.59 11.77 -1.04
C PRO A 204 11.83 11.34 -2.49
N VAL A 205 12.92 11.85 -3.06
CA VAL A 205 13.34 11.49 -4.42
C VAL A 205 13.73 10.01 -4.43
N LEU A 206 12.90 9.21 -5.12
CA LEU A 206 13.11 7.78 -5.33
C LEU A 206 13.68 7.58 -6.74
N PHE A 207 14.85 6.93 -6.84
CA PHE A 207 15.44 6.53 -8.10
C PHE A 207 15.29 5.02 -8.32
N THR A 208 15.24 4.54 -9.58
CA THR A 208 15.11 3.10 -9.86
C THR A 208 16.26 2.26 -9.30
N ASP A 209 17.47 2.80 -9.25
CA ASP A 209 18.67 2.14 -8.71
C ASP A 209 18.70 2.06 -7.17
N SER A 210 17.91 2.89 -6.48
CA SER A 210 17.93 3.01 -5.02
C SER A 210 17.26 1.84 -4.28
N VAL A 211 16.46 1.03 -4.98
CA VAL A 211 15.68 -0.09 -4.42
C VAL A 211 15.70 -1.31 -5.37
N PRO A 212 16.19 -2.48 -4.92
CA PRO A 212 16.16 -3.71 -5.73
C PRO A 212 14.74 -4.17 -6.08
N GLY A 213 14.57 -4.71 -7.29
CA GLY A 213 13.30 -5.29 -7.74
C GLY A 213 12.26 -4.27 -8.21
N ILE A 214 12.64 -3.01 -8.43
CA ILE A 214 11.79 -2.04 -9.12
C ILE A 214 11.57 -2.46 -10.59
N VAL A 215 10.32 -2.41 -11.04
CA VAL A 215 9.90 -2.63 -12.44
C VAL A 215 8.81 -1.62 -12.84
N TRP A 216 8.79 -1.21 -14.11
CA TRP A 216 7.81 -0.25 -14.62
C TRP A 216 6.41 -0.86 -14.70
N VAL A 217 5.38 -0.14 -14.26
CA VAL A 217 3.97 -0.59 -14.35
C VAL A 217 3.59 -0.86 -15.81
N LYS A 218 4.05 -0.01 -16.73
CA LYS A 218 3.84 -0.15 -18.18
C LYS A 218 4.27 -1.50 -18.76
N GLU A 219 5.33 -2.09 -18.20
CA GLU A 219 5.97 -3.30 -18.71
C GLU A 219 5.44 -4.57 -18.01
N SER A 220 4.97 -4.43 -16.77
CA SER A 220 4.61 -5.53 -15.86
C SER A 220 3.10 -5.65 -15.59
N ALA A 221 2.32 -4.61 -15.89
CA ALA A 221 0.86 -4.61 -15.87
C ALA A 221 0.30 -3.81 -17.07
N PRO A 222 0.44 -4.32 -18.31
CA PRO A 222 -0.11 -3.68 -19.51
C PRO A 222 -1.64 -3.70 -19.55
N ASP A 223 -2.28 -4.50 -18.69
CA ASP A 223 -3.70 -4.46 -18.33
C ASP A 223 -4.04 -3.12 -17.64
N LEU A 224 -3.38 -2.80 -16.52
CA LEU A 224 -3.56 -1.53 -15.81
C LEU A 224 -3.18 -0.30 -16.66
N TRP A 225 -2.27 -0.46 -17.62
CA TRP A 225 -1.90 0.62 -18.54
C TRP A 225 -2.98 0.95 -19.59
N GLN A 226 -3.88 0.01 -19.92
CA GLN A 226 -4.96 0.24 -20.89
C GLN A 226 -6.10 1.11 -20.32
N GLU A 227 -6.20 1.24 -19.00
CA GLU A 227 -7.21 2.06 -18.32
C GLU A 227 -6.79 3.53 -18.14
N MET A 228 -5.64 3.93 -18.70
CA MET A 228 -5.09 5.29 -18.56
C MET A 228 -5.84 6.34 -19.39
N ASP A 229 -6.08 7.50 -18.77
CA ASP A 229 -6.41 8.72 -19.50
C ASP A 229 -5.13 9.47 -19.92
N GLU A 230 -5.21 10.26 -21.00
CA GLU A 230 -4.06 11.02 -21.51
C GLU A 230 -3.54 12.08 -20.51
N LYS A 231 -4.35 12.46 -19.51
CA LYS A 231 -4.01 13.48 -18.50
C LYS A 231 -3.10 12.92 -17.41
N THR A 232 -3.17 11.61 -17.15
CA THR A 232 -2.38 10.92 -16.13
C THR A 232 -1.06 10.36 -16.68
N ASP A 233 -0.87 10.24 -18.01
CA ASP A 233 0.34 9.70 -18.66
C ASP A 233 1.66 10.28 -18.13
N ALA A 234 1.75 11.61 -17.95
CA ALA A 234 2.96 12.26 -17.40
C ALA A 234 3.28 11.89 -15.94
N LEU A 235 2.29 11.44 -15.16
CA LEU A 235 2.52 10.83 -13.85
C LEU A 235 2.82 9.34 -13.99
N MET A 236 2.01 8.62 -14.76
CA MET A 236 2.00 7.16 -14.86
C MET A 236 3.23 6.59 -15.56
N ARG A 237 3.90 7.33 -16.46
CA ARG A 237 5.23 6.96 -16.98
C ARG A 237 6.29 6.77 -15.90
N ARG A 238 6.10 7.36 -14.72
CA ARG A 238 6.98 7.20 -13.56
C ARG A 238 6.52 6.10 -12.59
N ALA A 239 5.39 5.46 -12.86
CA ALA A 239 4.79 4.48 -11.96
C ALA A 239 5.56 3.16 -11.98
N VAL A 240 5.91 2.68 -10.79
CA VAL A 240 6.66 1.43 -10.60
C VAL A 240 5.96 0.52 -9.61
N PHE A 241 6.14 -0.78 -9.83
CA PHE A 241 6.09 -1.77 -8.77
C PHE A 241 7.49 -2.02 -8.22
N MET A 242 7.54 -2.48 -6.98
CA MET A 242 8.68 -3.18 -6.40
C MET A 242 8.22 -4.61 -6.15
N PHE A 243 8.84 -5.57 -6.83
CA PHE A 243 8.63 -6.99 -6.63
C PHE A 243 9.99 -7.65 -6.38
N SER A 244 10.33 -7.84 -5.11
CA SER A 244 11.52 -8.57 -4.67
C SER A 244 11.11 -9.86 -3.95
N PRO A 245 10.64 -10.89 -4.71
CA PRO A 245 10.36 -12.20 -4.16
C PRO A 245 11.68 -12.95 -3.89
N VAL A 246 11.82 -13.48 -2.68
CA VAL A 246 12.93 -14.39 -2.35
C VAL A 246 12.57 -15.80 -2.84
N ARG A 247 13.55 -16.48 -3.43
CA ARG A 247 13.46 -17.84 -3.99
C ARG A 247 13.51 -18.90 -2.91
#